data_AF-A0A1F3E864-F1
#
_entry.id   AF-A0A1F3E864-F1
#
_cell.length_a   1.000
_cell.length_b   1.000
_cell.length_c   1.000
_cell.angle_alpha   90.00
_cell.angle_beta   90.00
_cell.angle_gamma   90.00
#
_symmetry.space_group_name_H-M   'P 1'
#
loop_
_entity.id
_entity.type
_entity.pdbx_description
1 polymer ?
#
loop_
_entity_poly.entity_id
_entity_poly.type
_entity_poly.pdbx_seq_one_letter_code
_entity_poly.pdbx_strand_id
1 'polypeptide(L)'
;MTINNRNTIIKYNIRRYILIVSFGTLISIIAFTSIFEIYLKDINKILVAIIASILYCIYIAYYYILDYNYIHYTDEGLKFIFHYVSLNPFNKKRNAIEILKSNFSGFKLKKSFLGQKTEIILFTKTKKGIAKYPPISITSLSQKQINALVYSLS
;
A
#
# COMPACT_ATOMS: atom_id res chain seq x y z
N MET A 1 -17.80 3.49 -15.29
CA MET A 1 -17.48 2.43 -14.28
C MET A 1 -16.68 3.06 -13.15
N THR A 2 -16.90 2.67 -11.89
CA THR A 2 -16.15 3.21 -10.75
C THR A 2 -15.47 2.10 -9.94
N ILE A 3 -14.23 2.34 -9.50
CA ILE A 3 -13.47 1.43 -8.62
C ILE A 3 -12.98 2.22 -7.43
N ASN A 4 -13.28 1.72 -6.23
CA ASN A 4 -12.87 2.33 -4.98
C ASN A 4 -12.40 1.24 -3.99
N ASN A 5 -11.23 1.42 -3.40
CA ASN A 5 -10.66 0.48 -2.43
C ASN A 5 -10.76 0.94 -0.97
N ARG A 6 -11.64 1.90 -0.66
CA ARG A 6 -11.83 2.46 0.70
C ARG A 6 -11.91 1.38 1.79
N ASN A 7 -12.69 0.33 1.57
CA ASN A 7 -12.87 -0.74 2.55
C ASN A 7 -11.57 -1.51 2.82
N THR A 8 -10.78 -1.77 1.79
CA THR A 8 -9.45 -2.41 1.92
C THR A 8 -8.50 -1.52 2.71
N ILE A 9 -8.53 -0.21 2.44
CA ILE A 9 -7.70 0.77 3.13
C ILE A 9 -8.08 0.90 4.61
N ILE A 10 -9.38 0.92 4.93
CA ILE A 10 -9.87 0.95 6.32
C ILE A 10 -9.37 -0.28 7.07
N LYS A 11 -9.53 -1.48 6.49
CA LYS A 11 -9.05 -2.73 7.09
C LYS A 11 -7.54 -2.68 7.35
N TYR A 12 -6.78 -2.15 6.41
CA TYR A 12 -5.34 -1.98 6.55
C TYR A 12 -4.96 -1.06 7.72
N ASN A 13 -5.60 0.11 7.82
CA ASN A 13 -5.35 1.05 8.91
C ASN A 13 -5.73 0.47 10.28
N ILE A 14 -6.84 -0.27 10.38
CA ILE A 14 -7.25 -0.94 11.62
C ILE A 14 -6.22 -1.99 12.03
N ARG A 15 -5.77 -2.86 11.11
CA ARG A 15 -4.73 -3.86 11.40
C ARG A 15 -3.44 -3.21 11.89
N ARG A 16 -3.01 -2.12 11.26
CA ARG A 16 -1.83 -1.35 11.67
C ARG A 16 -1.99 -0.80 13.08
N TYR A 17 -3.15 -0.24 13.42
CA TYR A 17 -3.43 0.27 14.76
C TYR A 17 -3.38 -0.85 15.82
N ILE A 18 -4.05 -1.98 15.55
CA ILE A 18 -4.03 -3.16 16.44
C ILE A 18 -2.59 -3.61 16.70
N LEU A 19 -1.75 -3.64 15.66
CA LEU A 19 -0.35 -4.05 15.79
C LEU A 19 0.51 -3.08 16.59
N ILE A 20 0.29 -1.77 16.44
CA ILE A 20 0.97 -0.75 17.26
C ILE A 20 0.60 -0.95 18.72
N VAL A 21 -0.70 -1.10 19.01
CA VAL A 21 -1.20 -1.30 20.37
C VAL A 21 -0.66 -2.61 20.95
N SER A 22 -0.73 -3.73 20.22
CA SER A 22 -0.23 -5.02 20.69
C SER A 22 1.28 -5.03 20.91
N PHE A 23 2.04 -4.31 20.09
CA PHE A 23 3.48 -4.17 20.28
C PHE A 23 3.79 -3.34 21.52
N GLY A 24 3.10 -2.21 21.72
CA GLY A 24 3.26 -1.38 22.91
C GLY A 24 2.91 -2.13 24.21
N THR A 25 1.86 -2.93 24.20
CA THR A 25 1.50 -3.77 25.37
C THR A 25 2.53 -4.87 25.60
N LEU A 26 3.01 -5.55 24.55
CA LEU A 26 4.06 -6.56 24.66
C LEU A 26 5.33 -5.99 25.30
N ILE A 27 5.81 -4.83 24.82
CA ILE A 27 7.00 -4.17 25.38
C ILE A 27 6.77 -3.75 26.84
N SER A 28 5.58 -3.24 27.16
CA SER A 28 5.23 -2.88 28.55
C SER A 28 5.28 -4.10 29.47
N ILE A 29 4.77 -5.25 29.03
CA ILE A 29 4.83 -6.50 29.81
C ILE A 29 6.27 -6.93 30.02
N ILE A 30 7.11 -6.93 28.97
CA ILE A 30 8.52 -7.31 29.08
C ILE A 30 9.29 -6.38 30.04
N ALA A 31 8.99 -5.09 30.01
CA ALA A 31 9.71 -4.09 30.80
C ALA A 31 9.31 -4.09 32.29
N PHE A 32 8.02 -4.20 32.59
CA PHE A 32 7.48 -3.95 33.93
C PHE A 32 7.08 -5.22 34.71
N THR A 33 7.04 -6.39 34.08
CA THR A 33 6.62 -7.62 34.74
C THR A 33 7.75 -8.65 34.83
N SER A 34 7.77 -9.41 35.92
CA SER A 34 8.67 -10.56 36.12
C SER A 34 8.17 -11.84 35.44
N ILE A 35 7.08 -11.78 34.67
CA ILE A 35 6.51 -12.92 33.93
C ILE A 35 7.59 -13.58 33.05
N PHE A 36 8.42 -12.77 32.39
CA PHE A 36 9.52 -13.29 31.56
C PHE A 36 10.60 -13.98 32.39
N GLU A 37 10.90 -13.51 33.60
CA GLU A 37 11.87 -14.14 34.50
C GLU A 37 11.34 -15.47 35.05
N ILE A 38 10.03 -15.65 35.17
CA ILE A 38 9.39 -16.89 35.62
C ILE A 38 9.35 -17.95 34.51
N TYR A 39 8.92 -17.57 33.30
CA TYR A 39 8.71 -18.51 32.18
C TYR A 39 9.94 -18.73 31.30
N LEU A 40 10.85 -17.76 31.23
CA LEU A 40 12.03 -17.76 30.37
C LEU A 40 13.29 -17.47 31.20
N LYS A 41 13.47 -18.24 32.28
CA LYS A 41 14.53 -18.08 33.30
C LYS A 41 15.93 -17.89 32.73
N ASP A 42 16.26 -18.59 31.64
CA ASP A 42 17.60 -18.59 31.05
C ASP A 42 17.78 -17.53 29.94
N ILE A 43 16.73 -16.79 29.57
CA ILE A 43 16.75 -15.84 28.46
C ILE A 43 16.73 -14.41 28.99
N ASN A 44 17.70 -13.62 28.55
CA ASN A 44 17.77 -12.20 28.87
C ASN A 44 16.55 -11.45 28.28
N LYS A 45 15.73 -10.84 29.16
CA LYS A 45 14.56 -10.03 28.79
C LYS A 45 14.88 -8.91 27.78
N ILE A 46 16.08 -8.32 27.87
CA ILE A 46 16.54 -7.27 26.95
C ILE A 46 16.69 -7.84 25.54
N LEU A 47 17.24 -9.06 25.42
CA LEU A 47 17.42 -9.72 24.13
C LEU A 47 16.07 -10.03 23.49
N VAL A 48 15.08 -10.48 24.27
CA VAL A 48 13.70 -10.69 23.79
C VAL A 48 13.08 -9.39 23.29
N ALA A 49 13.21 -8.29 24.05
CA ALA A 49 12.71 -6.98 23.65
C ALA A 49 13.36 -6.48 22.35
N ILE A 50 14.68 -6.66 22.20
CA ILE A 50 15.42 -6.30 20.98
C ILE A 50 14.91 -7.10 19.79
N ILE A 51 14.78 -8.42 19.91
CA ILE A 51 14.28 -9.27 18.82
C ILE A 51 12.86 -8.85 18.42
N ALA A 52 11.96 -8.67 19.39
CA ALA A 52 10.59 -8.23 19.14
C ALA A 52 10.55 -6.87 18.42
N SER A 53 11.41 -5.94 18.83
CA SER A 53 11.53 -4.62 18.20
C SER A 53 12.05 -4.70 16.78
N ILE A 54 13.07 -5.53 16.51
CA ILE A 54 13.61 -5.74 15.16
C ILE A 54 12.53 -6.33 14.25
N LEU A 55 11.80 -7.36 14.71
CA LEU A 55 10.70 -7.96 13.93
C LEU A 55 9.61 -6.93 13.61
N TYR A 56 9.28 -6.07 14.57
CA TYR A 56 8.33 -4.98 14.36
C TYR A 56 8.83 -3.94 13.34
N CYS A 57 10.11 -3.56 13.41
CA CYS A 57 10.73 -2.66 12.43
C CYS A 57 10.75 -3.27 11.02
N ILE A 58 11.09 -4.57 10.89
CA ILE A 58 11.05 -5.29 9.62
C ILE A 58 9.62 -5.31 9.07
N TYR A 59 8.63 -5.56 9.92
CA TYR A 59 7.22 -5.50 9.53
C TYR A 59 6.86 -4.12 8.96
N ILE A 60 7.18 -3.02 9.68
CA ILE A 60 6.91 -1.66 9.19
C ILE A 60 7.61 -1.40 7.86
N ALA A 61 8.89 -1.77 7.75
CA ALA A 61 9.69 -1.56 6.54
C ALA A 61 9.09 -2.32 5.33
N TYR A 62 8.68 -3.57 5.54
CA TYR A 62 7.99 -4.37 4.53
C TYR A 62 6.73 -3.67 4.00
N TYR A 63 5.88 -3.16 4.91
CA TYR A 63 4.65 -2.45 4.52
C TYR A 63 4.92 -1.11 3.84
N TYR A 64 5.99 -0.42 4.24
CA TYR A 64 6.42 0.82 3.60
C TYR A 64 6.83 0.59 2.14
N ILE A 65 7.57 -0.49 1.86
CA ILE A 65 8.02 -0.86 0.51
C ILE A 65 6.84 -1.14 -0.43
N LEU A 66 5.80 -1.81 0.07
CA LEU A 66 4.60 -2.14 -0.71
C LEU A 66 3.81 -0.89 -1.15
N ASP A 67 3.95 0.23 -0.45
CA ASP A 67 3.36 1.54 -0.78
C ASP A 67 1.87 1.41 -1.16
N TYR A 68 1.07 1.00 -0.18
CA TYR A 68 -0.37 0.89 -0.35
C TYR A 68 -0.98 2.27 -0.63
N ASN A 69 -1.72 2.38 -1.72
CA ASN A 69 -2.42 3.61 -2.08
C ASN A 69 -3.93 3.45 -1.91
N TYR A 70 -4.60 4.48 -1.41
CA TYR A 70 -6.01 4.68 -1.70
C TYR A 70 -6.16 5.00 -3.19
N ILE A 71 -7.11 4.35 -3.86
CA ILE A 71 -7.36 4.51 -5.30
C ILE A 71 -8.85 4.65 -5.53
N HIS A 72 -9.21 5.71 -6.24
CA HIS A 72 -10.54 5.94 -6.76
C HIS A 72 -10.45 6.21 -8.27
N TYR A 73 -10.88 5.24 -9.05
CA TYR A 73 -10.93 5.31 -10.51
C TYR A 73 -12.37 5.51 -10.96
N THR A 74 -12.56 6.42 -11.91
CA THR A 74 -13.82 6.54 -12.65
C THR A 74 -13.57 6.62 -14.15
N ASP A 75 -14.41 5.88 -14.86
CA ASP A 75 -14.56 5.86 -16.30
C ASP A 75 -15.94 6.40 -16.65
N GLU A 76 -16.10 7.72 -16.52
CA GLU A 76 -17.34 8.43 -16.82
C GLU A 76 -17.08 9.50 -17.88
N GLY A 77 -17.90 9.49 -18.94
CA GLY A 77 -17.80 10.41 -20.07
C GLY A 77 -16.58 10.17 -20.96
N LEU A 78 -15.89 11.26 -21.32
CA LEU A 78 -14.79 11.29 -22.30
C LEU A 78 -13.40 11.16 -21.67
N LYS A 79 -13.31 10.99 -20.35
CA LYS A 79 -12.04 10.97 -19.61
C LYS A 79 -11.95 9.77 -18.66
N PHE A 80 -10.75 9.25 -18.49
CA PHE A 80 -10.37 8.40 -17.37
C PHE A 80 -9.83 9.28 -16.25
N ILE A 81 -10.34 9.08 -15.03
CA ILE A 81 -9.94 9.87 -13.87
C ILE A 81 -9.42 8.94 -12.78
N PHE A 82 -8.16 9.12 -12.41
CA PHE A 82 -7.46 8.36 -11.37
C PHE A 82 -7.11 9.27 -10.21
N HIS A 83 -7.83 9.11 -9.09
CA HIS A 83 -7.45 9.72 -7.83
C HIS A 83 -6.69 8.70 -6.98
N TYR A 84 -5.53 9.10 -6.47
CA TYR A 84 -4.78 8.25 -5.56
C TYR A 84 -4.07 9.04 -4.46
N VAL A 85 -3.99 8.41 -3.29
CA VAL A 85 -3.33 8.96 -2.10
C VAL A 85 -2.52 7.85 -1.45
N SER A 86 -1.24 8.08 -1.22
CA SER A 86 -0.42 7.10 -0.51
C SER A 86 -0.76 7.06 0.97
N LEU A 87 -0.79 5.84 1.51
CA LEU A 87 -1.00 5.57 2.93
C LEU A 87 0.31 5.63 3.72
N ASN A 88 1.43 5.85 3.03
CA ASN A 88 2.71 6.06 3.67
C ASN A 88 2.68 7.39 4.43
N PRO A 89 3.05 7.41 5.73
CA PRO A 89 2.96 8.61 6.56
C PRO A 89 3.84 9.76 6.03
N PHE A 90 4.92 9.43 5.32
CA PHE A 90 5.85 10.38 4.72
C PHE A 90 5.44 10.89 3.32
N ASN A 91 4.45 10.24 2.67
CA ASN A 91 4.01 10.62 1.32
C ASN A 91 2.49 10.86 1.30
N LYS A 92 2.05 12.00 1.84
CA LYS A 92 0.62 12.35 1.92
C LYS A 92 0.09 13.08 0.68
N LYS A 93 0.81 13.03 -0.45
CA LYS A 93 0.40 13.73 -1.67
C LYS A 93 -0.90 13.14 -2.20
N ARG A 94 -1.88 14.02 -2.43
CA ARG A 94 -3.13 13.67 -3.13
C ARG A 94 -2.93 13.98 -4.59
N ASN A 95 -2.94 12.94 -5.42
CA ASN A 95 -2.71 13.07 -6.84
C ASN A 95 -3.98 12.71 -7.60
N ALA A 96 -4.24 13.44 -8.67
CA ALA A 96 -5.31 13.15 -9.61
C ALA A 96 -4.71 13.17 -11.03
N ILE A 97 -4.99 12.13 -11.80
CA ILE A 97 -4.58 12.03 -13.20
C ILE A 97 -5.86 11.95 -14.03
N GLU A 98 -6.04 12.92 -14.92
CA GLU A 98 -7.12 12.93 -15.90
C GLU A 98 -6.56 12.69 -17.29
N ILE A 99 -7.11 11.70 -18.01
CA ILE A 99 -6.69 11.37 -19.36
C ILE A 99 -7.92 11.34 -20.26
N LEU A 100 -7.93 12.15 -21.31
CA LEU A 100 -8.94 12.03 -22.37
C LEU A 100 -8.81 10.67 -23.05
N LYS A 101 -9.92 9.95 -23.24
CA LYS A 101 -9.92 8.61 -23.87
C LYS A 101 -9.30 8.64 -25.27
N SER A 102 -9.54 9.71 -26.02
CA SER A 102 -8.94 9.95 -27.34
C SER A 102 -7.40 10.00 -27.32
N ASN A 103 -6.83 10.46 -26.19
CA ASN A 103 -5.40 10.60 -26.00
C ASN A 103 -4.81 9.42 -25.22
N PHE A 104 -5.61 8.44 -24.82
CA PHE A 104 -5.10 7.26 -24.13
C PHE A 104 -4.35 6.37 -25.12
N SER A 105 -3.13 5.97 -24.77
CA SER A 105 -2.27 5.15 -25.64
C SER A 105 -2.07 3.72 -25.12
N GLY A 106 -2.54 3.42 -23.91
CA GLY A 106 -2.39 2.12 -23.28
C GLY A 106 -1.89 2.22 -21.84
N PHE A 107 -1.65 1.07 -21.22
CA PHE A 107 -1.12 0.94 -19.87
C PHE A 107 -0.10 -0.21 -19.79
N LYS A 108 0.71 -0.21 -18.73
CA LYS A 108 1.61 -1.33 -18.41
C LYS A 108 1.53 -1.64 -16.93
N LEU A 109 1.39 -2.92 -16.61
CA LEU A 109 1.51 -3.42 -15.25
C LEU A 109 2.96 -3.83 -14.98
N LYS A 110 3.53 -3.33 -13.89
CA LYS A 110 4.86 -3.69 -13.41
C LYS A 110 4.71 -4.38 -12.06
N LYS A 111 5.18 -5.62 -11.97
CA LYS A 111 5.29 -6.36 -10.72
C LYS A 111 6.71 -6.18 -10.18
N SER A 112 6.84 -5.94 -8.88
CA SER A 112 8.11 -5.83 -8.16
C SER A 112 7.99 -6.48 -6.78
N PHE A 113 9.11 -6.59 -6.07
CA PHE A 113 9.17 -7.19 -4.72
C PHE A 113 8.56 -8.60 -4.67
N LEU A 114 9.10 -9.51 -5.50
CA LEU A 114 8.62 -10.89 -5.68
C LEU A 114 7.13 -10.98 -6.07
N GLY A 115 6.62 -9.98 -6.78
CA GLY A 115 5.23 -9.93 -7.24
C GLY A 115 4.23 -9.38 -6.23
N GLN A 116 4.68 -9.04 -5.01
CA GLN A 116 3.82 -8.50 -3.96
C GLN A 116 3.48 -7.04 -4.19
N LYS A 117 4.34 -6.29 -4.89
CA LYS A 117 4.06 -4.91 -5.28
C LYS A 117 3.66 -4.86 -6.75
N THR A 118 2.47 -4.33 -7.02
CA THR A 118 1.98 -4.14 -8.39
C THR A 118 1.77 -2.66 -8.65
N GLU A 119 2.35 -2.17 -9.74
CA GLU A 119 2.27 -0.77 -10.17
C GLU A 119 1.64 -0.72 -11.57
N ILE A 120 0.83 0.30 -11.82
CA ILE A 120 0.33 0.63 -13.16
C ILE A 120 1.02 1.89 -13.67
N ILE A 121 1.42 1.86 -14.94
CA ILE A 121 1.99 2.99 -15.67
C ILE A 121 1.04 3.29 -16.83
N LEU A 122 0.51 4.51 -16.87
CA LEU A 122 -0.42 4.96 -17.90
C LEU A 122 0.33 5.71 -19.01
N PHE A 123 -0.08 5.50 -20.26
CA PHE A 123 0.51 6.15 -21.44
C PHE A 123 -0.51 7.05 -22.12
N THR A 124 -0.08 8.23 -22.54
CA THR A 124 -0.91 9.19 -23.26
C THR A 124 -0.22 9.73 -24.51
N LYS A 125 -0.99 9.96 -25.57
CA LYS A 125 -0.55 10.60 -26.81
C LYS A 125 -0.45 12.10 -26.58
N THR A 126 0.68 12.68 -26.95
CA THR A 126 0.93 14.12 -26.94
C THR A 126 1.41 14.56 -28.32
N LYS A 127 1.46 15.87 -28.57
CA LYS A 127 1.96 16.43 -29.84
C LYS A 127 3.38 15.97 -30.19
N LYS A 128 4.19 15.58 -29.19
CA LYS A 128 5.59 15.16 -29.34
C LYS A 128 5.79 13.63 -29.27
N GLY A 129 4.70 12.85 -29.26
CA GLY A 129 4.75 11.39 -29.12
C GLY A 129 4.08 10.87 -27.85
N ILE A 130 4.45 9.66 -27.40
CA ILE A 130 3.81 8.98 -26.25
C ILE A 130 4.50 9.41 -24.95
N ALA A 131 3.75 10.06 -24.05
CA ALA A 131 4.18 10.42 -22.71
C ALA A 131 3.75 9.36 -21.67
N LYS A 132 4.53 9.25 -20.59
CA LYS A 132 4.30 8.29 -19.50
C LYS A 132 3.95 9.06 -18.22
N TYR A 133 2.89 8.62 -17.55
CA TYR A 133 2.59 9.07 -16.19
C TYR A 133 3.48 8.38 -15.15
N PRO A 134 3.68 8.98 -13.96
CA PRO A 134 4.39 8.33 -12.88
C PRO A 134 3.71 7.00 -12.50
N PRO A 135 4.47 5.97 -12.11
CA PRO A 135 3.91 4.70 -11.67
C PRO A 135 3.01 4.88 -10.46
N ILE A 136 1.85 4.23 -10.48
CA ILE A 136 0.89 4.23 -9.38
C ILE A 136 0.85 2.82 -8.79
N SER A 137 1.22 2.67 -7.51
CA SER A 137 1.08 1.37 -6.82
C SER A 137 -0.41 1.05 -6.66
N ILE A 138 -0.85 -0.05 -7.28
CA ILE A 138 -2.19 -0.63 -7.23
C ILE A 138 -2.25 -1.88 -6.33
N THR A 139 -1.20 -2.11 -5.54
CA THR A 139 -1.05 -3.24 -4.62
C THR A 139 -2.22 -3.40 -3.63
N SER A 140 -2.91 -2.31 -3.32
CA SER A 140 -4.10 -2.27 -2.46
C SER A 140 -5.39 -2.72 -3.14
N LEU A 141 -5.41 -2.91 -4.47
CA LEU A 141 -6.57 -3.41 -5.20
C LEU A 141 -6.66 -4.92 -5.09
N SER A 142 -7.87 -5.44 -4.91
CA SER A 142 -8.13 -6.87 -5.03
C SER A 142 -7.95 -7.34 -6.48
N GLN A 143 -7.67 -8.63 -6.69
CA GLN A 143 -7.52 -9.19 -8.03
C GLN A 143 -8.76 -8.92 -8.91
N LYS A 144 -9.97 -8.97 -8.34
CA LYS A 144 -11.22 -8.62 -9.04
C LYS A 144 -11.20 -7.16 -9.52
N GLN A 145 -10.78 -6.23 -8.67
CA GLN A 145 -10.66 -4.82 -9.03
C GLN A 145 -9.57 -4.57 -10.07
N ILE A 146 -8.42 -5.26 -9.97
CA ILE A 146 -7.36 -5.17 -10.97
C ILE A 146 -7.86 -5.65 -12.33
N ASN A 147 -8.55 -6.79 -12.39
CA ASN A 147 -9.11 -7.31 -13.63
C ASN A 147 -10.15 -6.36 -14.23
N ALA A 148 -11.02 -5.80 -13.40
CA ALA A 148 -12.03 -4.86 -13.85
C ALA A 148 -11.41 -3.53 -14.33
N LEU A 149 -10.33 -3.08 -13.69
CA LEU A 149 -9.54 -1.92 -14.13
C LEU A 149 -8.86 -2.17 -15.47
N VAL A 150 -8.23 -3.34 -15.64
CA VAL A 150 -7.62 -3.78 -16.90
C VAL A 150 -8.65 -3.86 -18.02
N TYR A 151 -9.83 -4.42 -17.74
CA TYR A 151 -10.93 -4.50 -18.71
C TYR A 151 -11.42 -3.11 -19.15
N SER A 152 -11.54 -2.16 -18.23
CA SER A 152 -11.97 -0.78 -18.54
C SER A 152 -10.91 0.02 -19.32
N LEU A 153 -9.63 -0.34 -19.22
CA LEU A 153 -8.52 0.32 -19.91
C LEU A 153 -8.10 -0.37 -21.23
N SER A 154 -8.68 -1.52 -21.54
CA SER A 154 -8.41 -2.27 -22.78
C SER A 154 -9.36 -1.83 -23.88
#